data_AF-A0A673LC01-F1
#
_entry.id   AF-A0A673LC01-F1
#
_cell.length_a   1.000
_cell.length_b   1.000
_cell.length_c   1.000
_cell.angle_alpha   90.00
_cell.angle_beta   90.00
_cell.angle_gamma   90.00
#
_symmetry.space_group_name_H-M   'P 1'
#
loop_
_entity.id
_entity.type
_entity.pdbx_description
1 polymer ?
#
loop_
_entity_poly.entity_id
_entity_poly.type
_entity_poly.pdbx_seq_one_letter_code
_entity_poly.pdbx_strand_id
1 'polypeptide(L)'
;TDTKQRCEDWAVNWISQQSFSFIKLCKSISLERGPDGLGFSIVGGFGSPHGDLPIYVKTVFSKGAAAEDGRLKRGDQVIAVNSQSLEGVTHEEAVCILKKTKGTVTLTVLS
;
A
#
# COMPACT_ATOMS: atom_id res chain seq x y z
N THR A 1 -39.45 19.35 -29.43
CA THR A 1 -39.10 20.08 -28.19
C THR A 1 -38.77 19.04 -27.14
N ASP A 2 -37.55 18.53 -27.22
CA ASP A 2 -37.01 17.42 -26.43
C ASP A 2 -35.87 17.97 -25.57
N THR A 3 -36.21 18.51 -24.41
CA THR A 3 -35.25 19.13 -23.48
C THR A 3 -35.59 18.84 -22.02
N LYS A 4 -36.28 17.72 -21.76
CA LYS A 4 -36.63 17.32 -20.39
C LYS A 4 -36.34 15.85 -20.07
N GLN A 5 -35.38 15.23 -20.77
CA GLN A 5 -34.91 13.87 -20.46
C GLN A 5 -33.37 13.80 -20.37
N ARG A 6 -32.71 14.89 -19.97
CA ARG A 6 -31.23 14.97 -19.91
C ARG A 6 -30.68 15.66 -18.67
N CYS A 7 -31.43 15.62 -17.57
CA CYS A 7 -31.05 16.26 -16.31
C CYS A 7 -30.91 15.29 -15.12
N GLU A 8 -31.23 14.00 -15.27
CA GLU A 8 -31.18 13.03 -14.15
C GLU A 8 -30.04 12.00 -14.29
N ASP A 9 -29.37 11.92 -15.44
CA ASP A 9 -28.29 10.94 -15.69
C ASP A 9 -26.94 11.30 -15.06
N TRP A 10 -26.74 12.55 -14.61
CA TRP A 10 -25.49 12.95 -13.96
C TRP A 10 -25.46 12.53 -12.48
N ALA A 11 -26.61 12.52 -11.79
CA ALA A 11 -26.67 12.17 -10.38
C ALA A 11 -26.37 10.68 -10.15
N VAL A 12 -26.86 9.81 -11.03
CA VAL A 12 -26.61 8.37 -10.97
C VAL A 12 -25.12 8.07 -11.22
N ASN A 13 -24.51 8.72 -12.22
CA ASN A 13 -23.07 8.59 -12.47
C ASN A 13 -22.19 9.16 -11.33
N TRP A 14 -22.67 10.18 -10.61
CA TRP A 14 -21.95 10.76 -9.47
C TRP A 14 -22.02 9.88 -8.22
N ILE A 15 -23.15 9.19 -8.00
CA ILE A 15 -23.31 8.22 -6.90
C ILE A 15 -22.53 6.93 -7.19
N SER A 16 -22.41 6.51 -8.45
CA SER A 16 -21.55 5.36 -8.83
C SER A 16 -20.05 5.62 -8.70
N GLN A 17 -19.61 6.89 -8.62
CA GLN A 17 -18.22 7.24 -8.27
C GLN A 17 -17.95 7.27 -6.76
N GLN A 18 -18.98 7.07 -5.93
CA GLN A 18 -18.88 7.01 -4.47
C GLN A 18 -18.89 5.60 -3.89
N SER A 19 -18.62 4.56 -4.70
CA SER A 19 -17.99 3.37 -4.13
C SER A 19 -16.52 3.69 -3.81
N PHE A 20 -16.32 4.59 -2.84
CA PHE A 20 -15.14 4.57 -2.00
C PHE A 20 -15.02 3.12 -1.53
N SER A 21 -13.98 2.41 -1.93
CA SER A 21 -13.70 1.07 -1.40
C SER A 21 -13.53 1.19 0.12
N PHE A 22 -14.63 1.05 0.86
CA PHE A 22 -14.65 0.98 2.32
C PHE A 22 -14.20 -0.38 2.83
N ILE A 23 -13.92 -1.33 1.94
CA ILE A 23 -13.27 -2.60 2.27
C ILE A 23 -11.81 -2.47 1.86
N LYS A 24 -10.94 -2.15 2.83
CA LYS A 24 -9.50 -2.38 2.64
C LYS A 24 -9.28 -3.87 2.43
N LEU A 25 -8.64 -4.25 1.33
CA LEU A 25 -8.38 -5.65 1.02
C LEU A 25 -7.04 -6.06 1.60
N CYS A 26 -7.04 -7.11 2.43
CA CYS A 26 -5.81 -7.75 2.88
C CYS A 26 -5.21 -8.58 1.73
N LYS A 27 -3.95 -8.30 1.39
CA LYS A 27 -3.21 -8.99 0.33
C LYS A 27 -1.92 -9.56 0.90
N SER A 28 -1.56 -10.76 0.43
CA SER A 28 -0.24 -11.35 0.66
C SER A 28 0.56 -11.27 -0.63
N ILE A 29 1.71 -10.59 -0.57
CA ILE A 29 2.57 -10.29 -1.72
C ILE A 29 3.95 -10.86 -1.44
N SER A 30 4.36 -11.90 -2.15
CA SER A 30 5.70 -12.47 -2.07
C SER A 30 6.58 -11.86 -3.16
N LEU A 31 7.68 -11.23 -2.75
CA LEU A 31 8.66 -10.59 -3.63
C LEU A 31 10.01 -11.28 -3.47
N GLU A 32 10.68 -11.58 -4.58
CA GLU A 32 12.09 -11.93 -4.54
C GLU A 32 12.94 -10.68 -4.37
N ARG A 33 13.88 -10.71 -3.42
CA ARG A 33 14.80 -9.60 -3.23
C ARG A 33 15.72 -9.46 -4.44
N GLY A 34 15.60 -8.33 -5.14
CA GLY A 34 16.51 -7.95 -6.22
C GLY A 34 17.83 -7.35 -5.71
N PRO A 35 18.73 -6.96 -6.64
CA PRO A 35 20.03 -6.37 -6.31
C PRO A 35 19.90 -5.07 -5.48
N ASP A 36 18.88 -4.25 -5.78
CA ASP A 36 18.58 -3.00 -5.07
C ASP A 36 17.55 -3.19 -3.94
N GLY A 37 17.31 -4.44 -3.51
CA GLY A 37 16.35 -4.78 -2.47
C GLY A 37 14.95 -5.03 -3.01
N LEU A 38 13.92 -4.56 -2.28
CA LEU A 38 12.52 -4.85 -2.60
C LEU A 38 11.87 -3.83 -3.54
N GLY A 39 12.55 -2.71 -3.84
CA GLY A 39 12.07 -1.76 -4.85
C GLY A 39 10.93 -0.84 -4.40
N PHE A 40 10.80 -0.53 -3.11
CA PHE A 40 9.86 0.48 -2.60
C PHE A 40 10.43 1.23 -1.38
N SER A 41 9.79 2.34 -1.02
CA SER A 41 10.09 3.12 0.18
C SER A 41 8.87 3.20 1.08
N ILE A 42 9.12 3.38 2.39
CA ILE A 42 8.07 3.48 3.41
C ILE A 42 8.07 4.84 4.11
N VAL A 43 6.93 5.17 4.72
CA VAL A 43 6.72 6.30 5.64
C VAL A 43 5.85 5.86 6.81
N GLY A 44 5.70 6.73 7.81
CA GLY A 44 4.98 6.44 9.05
C GLY A 44 5.88 5.71 10.04
N GLY A 45 5.25 5.02 10.98
CA GLY A 45 5.88 4.44 12.16
C GLY A 45 5.38 5.11 13.43
N PHE A 46 5.46 4.36 14.53
CA PHE A 46 5.20 4.87 15.87
C PHE A 46 6.18 6.00 16.21
N GLY A 47 5.69 7.09 16.78
CA GLY A 47 6.50 8.27 17.08
C GLY A 47 7.05 9.03 15.86
N SER A 48 6.47 8.84 14.66
CA SER A 48 6.91 9.61 13.48
C SER A 48 6.64 11.12 13.66
N PRO A 49 7.29 12.01 12.88
CA PRO A 49 7.02 13.46 12.95
C PRO A 49 5.57 13.88 12.71
N HIS A 50 4.74 12.96 12.19
CA HIS A 50 3.32 13.15 11.92
C HIS A 50 2.42 12.40 12.93
N GLY A 51 2.99 11.94 14.05
CA GLY A 51 2.31 11.15 15.08
C GLY A 51 2.47 9.64 14.86
N ASP A 52 1.64 8.88 15.59
CA ASP A 52 1.63 7.42 15.57
C ASP A 52 0.88 6.93 14.34
N LEU A 53 1.63 6.71 13.26
CA LEU A 53 1.09 6.26 11.98
C LEU A 53 1.53 4.82 11.70
N PRO A 54 0.68 3.99 11.06
CA PRO A 54 1.12 2.73 10.49
C PRO A 54 2.23 2.90 9.45
N ILE A 55 2.88 1.79 9.10
CA ILE A 55 3.87 1.77 8.01
C ILE A 55 3.13 1.76 6.67
N TYR A 56 3.39 2.76 5.83
CA TYR A 56 2.79 2.89 4.50
C TYR A 56 3.84 2.87 3.40
N VAL A 57 3.48 2.33 2.24
CA VAL A 57 4.28 2.44 1.01
C VAL A 57 4.20 3.87 0.47
N LYS A 58 5.33 4.57 0.44
CA LYS A 58 5.45 5.93 -0.12
C LYS A 58 5.62 5.92 -1.63
N THR A 59 6.57 5.13 -2.12
CA THR A 59 6.93 5.06 -3.54
C THR A 59 7.31 3.64 -3.89
N VAL A 60 6.79 3.14 -5.01
CA VAL A 60 7.27 1.93 -5.67
C VAL A 60 8.21 2.37 -6.79
N PHE A 61 9.47 1.94 -6.75
CA PHE A 61 10.49 2.38 -7.69
C PHE A 61 10.38 1.59 -9.00
N SER A 62 10.37 2.31 -10.13
CA SER A 62 10.41 1.70 -11.46
C SER A 62 11.61 0.76 -11.57
N LYS A 63 11.38 -0.44 -12.12
CA LYS A 63 12.40 -1.52 -12.25
C LYS A 63 12.82 -2.20 -10.94
N GLY A 64 12.16 -1.91 -9.82
CA GLY A 64 12.36 -2.66 -8.58
C GLY A 64 11.49 -3.92 -8.50
N ALA A 65 11.84 -4.87 -7.63
CA ALA A 65 11.11 -6.13 -7.48
C ALA A 65 9.60 -5.95 -7.23
N ALA A 66 9.22 -4.97 -6.39
CA ALA A 66 7.81 -4.63 -6.16
C ALA A 66 7.09 -4.09 -7.41
N ALA A 67 7.79 -3.37 -8.29
CA ALA A 67 7.22 -2.86 -9.54
C ALA A 67 7.06 -3.95 -10.58
N GLU A 68 8.01 -4.89 -10.66
CA GLU A 68 7.95 -6.05 -11.55
C GLU A 68 6.81 -7.01 -11.17
N ASP A 69 6.57 -7.21 -9.87
CA ASP A 69 5.42 -7.96 -9.38
C ASP A 69 4.09 -7.21 -9.62
N GLY A 70 4.08 -5.88 -9.44
CA GLY A 70 2.96 -5.00 -9.81
C GLY A 70 1.76 -5.01 -8.85
N ARG A 71 1.74 -5.86 -7.81
CA ARG A 71 0.61 -5.91 -6.85
C ARG A 71 0.71 -4.86 -5.74
N LEU A 72 1.93 -4.49 -5.34
CA LEU A 72 2.19 -3.49 -4.30
C LEU A 72 2.02 -2.08 -4.86
N LYS A 73 1.28 -1.23 -4.15
CA LYS A 73 0.96 0.14 -4.60
C LYS A 73 1.31 1.17 -3.54
N ARG A 74 1.55 2.40 -3.99
CA ARG A 74 1.64 3.56 -3.10
C ARG A 74 0.34 3.69 -2.30
N GLY A 75 0.47 3.92 -1.00
CA GLY A 75 -0.66 4.02 -0.07
C GLY A 75 -1.04 2.70 0.61
N ASP A 76 -0.50 1.57 0.14
CA ASP A 76 -0.69 0.29 0.84
C ASP A 76 -0.08 0.37 2.25
N GLN A 77 -0.83 -0.12 3.24
CA GLN A 77 -0.34 -0.25 4.60
C GLN A 77 0.36 -1.59 4.76
N VAL A 78 1.61 -1.60 5.19
CA VAL A 78 2.35 -2.83 5.46
C VAL A 78 2.06 -3.28 6.89
N ILE A 79 1.35 -4.40 7.03
CA ILE A 79 0.94 -4.97 8.31
C ILE A 79 2.01 -5.90 8.86
N ALA A 80 2.62 -6.70 7.99
CA ALA A 80 3.63 -7.67 8.39
C ALA A 80 4.64 -7.91 7.27
N VAL A 81 5.84 -8.30 7.68
CA VAL A 81 6.93 -8.74 6.80
C VAL A 81 7.32 -10.15 7.24
N ASN A 82 7.14 -11.12 6.35
CA ASN A 82 7.16 -12.54 6.64
C ASN A 82 6.20 -12.85 7.81
N SER A 83 6.73 -13.38 8.91
CA SER A 83 5.96 -13.69 10.12
C SER A 83 6.03 -12.58 11.19
N GLN A 84 6.62 -11.43 10.88
CA GLN A 84 6.82 -10.34 11.85
C GLN A 84 5.83 -9.20 11.61
N SER A 85 5.02 -8.88 12.62
CA SER A 85 4.10 -7.73 12.59
C SER A 85 4.84 -6.40 12.61
N LEU A 86 4.30 -5.41 11.89
CA LEU A 86 4.71 -4.00 11.90
C LEU A 86 3.66 -3.12 12.59
N GLU A 87 2.80 -3.68 13.43
CA GLU A 87 1.91 -2.90 14.28
C GLU A 87 2.71 -2.24 15.42
N GLY A 88 2.58 -0.92 15.58
CA GLY A 88 3.22 -0.16 16.66
C GLY A 88 4.75 -0.04 16.57
N VAL A 89 5.39 -0.50 15.49
CA VAL A 89 6.83 -0.35 15.31
C VAL A 89 7.20 1.06 14.85
N THR A 90 8.39 1.51 15.26
CA THR A 90 8.97 2.77 14.78
C THR A 90 9.37 2.66 13.30
N HIS A 91 9.63 3.81 12.67
CA HIS A 91 10.10 3.86 11.30
C HIS A 91 11.40 3.07 11.12
N GLU A 92 12.36 3.29 12.03
CA GLU A 92 13.69 2.70 12.02
C GLU A 92 13.63 1.18 12.18
N GLU A 93 12.76 0.69 13.07
CA GLU A 93 12.52 -0.74 13.26
C GLU A 93 11.92 -1.39 12.02
N ALA A 94 10.90 -0.76 11.40
CA ALA A 94 10.31 -1.26 10.17
C ALA A 94 11.35 -1.36 9.03
N VAL A 95 12.21 -0.34 8.88
CA VAL A 95 13.34 -0.37 7.94
C VAL A 95 14.31 -1.49 8.28
N CYS A 96 14.63 -1.68 9.56
CA CYS A 96 15.53 -2.73 10.03
C CYS A 96 14.99 -4.12 9.70
N ILE A 97 13.70 -4.37 9.95
CA ILE A 97 13.01 -5.63 9.62
C ILE A 97 13.06 -5.88 8.12
N LEU A 98 12.65 -4.89 7.31
CA LEU A 98 12.68 -5.00 5.85
C LEU A 98 14.09 -5.23 5.30
N LYS A 99 15.14 -4.68 5.91
CA LYS A 99 16.53 -4.88 5.47
C LYS A 99 17.12 -6.22 5.91
N LYS A 100 16.68 -6.78 7.03
CA LYS A 100 17.19 -8.06 7.57
C LYS A 100 16.72 -9.28 6.79
N THR A 101 15.60 -9.19 6.09
CA THR A 101 15.06 -10.30 5.29
C THR A 101 15.93 -10.60 4.06
N LYS A 102 16.00 -11.88 3.67
CA LYS A 102 16.78 -12.37 2.52
C LYS A 102 15.92 -13.28 1.65
N GLY A 103 16.26 -13.39 0.36
CA GLY A 103 15.51 -14.19 -0.61
C GLY A 103 14.08 -13.68 -0.77
N THR A 104 13.11 -14.60 -0.78
CA THR A 104 11.69 -14.32 -0.83
C THR A 104 11.21 -13.60 0.44
N VAL A 105 10.53 -12.47 0.27
CA VAL A 105 9.91 -11.70 1.34
C VAL A 105 8.41 -11.62 1.10
N THR A 106 7.62 -12.08 2.06
CA THR A 106 6.16 -12.02 2.01
C THR A 106 5.66 -10.81 2.79
N LEU A 107 5.02 -9.87 2.10
CA LEU A 107 4.40 -8.70 2.70
C LEU A 107 2.91 -8.97 2.88
N THR A 108 2.39 -8.75 4.09
CA THR A 108 0.95 -8.65 4.32
C THR A 108 0.57 -7.18 4.30
N VAL A 109 -0.31 -6.79 3.38
CA VAL A 109 -0.69 -5.39 3.18
C VAL A 109 -2.19 -5.17 3.19
N LEU A 110 -2.63 -3.99 3.63
CA LEU A 110 -4.01 -3.51 3.44
C LEU A 110 -4.01 -2.44 2.35
N SER A 111 -4.83 -2.67 1.31
CA SER A 111 -4.94 -1.85 0.09
C SER A 111 -6.34 -1.25 -0.02
#